data_AF-A0A929FNZ4-F1
#
_entry.id   AF-A0A929FNZ4-F1
#
_cell.length_a   1.000
_cell.length_b   1.000
_cell.length_c   1.000
_cell.angle_alpha   90.00
_cell.angle_beta   90.00
_cell.angle_gamma   90.00
#
_symmetry.space_group_name_H-M   'P 1'
#
loop_
_entity.id
_entity.type
_entity.pdbx_description
1 polymer ?
#
loop_
_entity_poly.entity_id
_entity_poly.type
_entity_poly.pdbx_seq_one_letter_code
_entity_poly.pdbx_strand_id
1 'polypeptide(L)'
;MSNPSPDNSQPPSKTDFEQELLKQEYFFLQTTIEDYNKQIWVIKALGITGTGLVINLILKEKENAIALIGCAIPLFFWILESQWKHFQRGFYPRAHQIEKLLTLEFNLRSPAIFFEWHRTFKRRLTPKRQGYLWDGLLNPTVFISYVLEIGFLLLLSVIPLPN
;
A
#
# COMPACT_ATOMS: atom_id res chain seq x y z
N MET A 1 -43.33 40.07 -11.36
CA MET A 1 -41.90 39.74 -11.54
C MET A 1 -41.22 39.97 -10.21
N SER A 2 -40.94 38.90 -9.47
CA SER A 2 -40.22 38.94 -8.19
C SER A 2 -38.72 39.04 -8.46
N ASN A 3 -38.08 40.08 -7.94
CA ASN A 3 -36.62 40.24 -8.02
C ASN A 3 -35.92 39.07 -7.30
N PRO A 4 -34.82 38.52 -7.84
CA PRO A 4 -33.99 37.59 -7.09
C PRO A 4 -33.34 38.35 -5.94
N SER A 5 -33.50 37.85 -4.71
CA SER A 5 -32.75 38.37 -3.56
C SER A 5 -31.25 38.14 -3.81
N PRO A 6 -30.38 39.09 -3.46
CA PRO A 6 -28.95 38.87 -3.52
C PRO A 6 -28.61 37.74 -2.55
N ASP A 7 -27.94 36.72 -3.06
CA ASP A 7 -27.39 35.61 -2.30
C ASP A 7 -26.47 36.18 -1.21
N ASN A 8 -26.98 36.26 0.02
CA ASN A 8 -26.25 36.70 1.20
C ASN A 8 -25.38 35.52 1.70
N SER A 9 -24.52 35.00 0.84
CA SER A 9 -23.48 34.06 1.25
C SER A 9 -22.39 34.87 1.96
N GLN A 10 -22.53 35.03 3.29
CA GLN A 10 -21.43 35.55 4.12
C GLN A 10 -20.17 34.72 3.82
N PRO A 11 -18.99 35.35 3.72
CA PRO A 11 -17.76 34.61 3.53
C PRO A 11 -17.64 33.56 4.65
N PRO A 12 -17.23 32.32 4.32
CA PRO A 12 -17.16 31.25 5.31
C PRO A 12 -16.33 31.71 6.50
N SER A 13 -16.74 31.33 7.71
CA SER A 13 -15.93 31.62 8.88
C SER A 13 -14.56 30.94 8.71
N LYS A 14 -13.51 31.51 9.31
CA LYS A 14 -12.16 30.94 9.23
C LYS A 14 -12.15 29.44 9.60
N THR A 15 -12.98 29.06 10.58
CA THR A 15 -13.18 27.69 11.02
C THR A 15 -13.80 26.81 9.93
N ASP A 16 -14.83 27.29 9.22
CA ASP A 16 -15.48 26.53 8.15
C ASP A 16 -14.52 26.30 6.96
N PHE A 17 -13.70 27.31 6.66
CA PHE A 17 -12.67 27.20 5.62
C PHE A 17 -11.59 26.18 5.99
N GLU A 18 -11.09 26.22 7.23
CA GLU A 18 -10.11 25.24 7.74
C GLU A 18 -10.68 23.81 7.77
N GLN A 19 -11.95 23.63 8.13
CA GLN A 19 -12.63 22.33 8.06
C GLN A 19 -12.72 21.79 6.64
N GLU A 20 -13.08 22.63 5.66
CA GLU A 20 -13.19 22.18 4.28
C GLU A 20 -11.80 21.80 3.72
N LEU A 21 -10.75 22.55 4.06
CA LEU A 21 -9.37 22.17 3.71
C LEU A 21 -8.95 20.82 4.32
N LEU A 22 -9.26 20.58 5.59
CA LEU A 22 -8.95 19.31 6.26
C LEU A 22 -9.71 18.13 5.64
N LYS A 23 -10.97 18.34 5.28
CA LYS A 23 -11.80 17.37 4.56
C LYS A 23 -11.22 17.05 3.19
N GLN A 24 -10.82 18.07 2.42
CA GLN A 24 -10.17 17.89 1.11
C GLN A 24 -8.85 17.13 1.24
N GLU A 25 -8.02 17.50 2.21
CA GLU A 25 -6.77 16.79 2.51
C GLU A 25 -7.03 15.33 2.89
N TYR A 26 -8.03 15.06 3.74
CA TYR A 26 -8.40 13.71 4.15
C TYR A 26 -8.77 12.83 2.95
N PHE A 27 -9.68 13.29 2.08
CA PHE A 27 -10.09 12.52 0.91
C PHE A 27 -8.94 12.35 -0.08
N PHE A 28 -8.12 13.36 -0.28
CA PHE A 28 -6.92 13.26 -1.10
C PHE A 28 -5.98 12.14 -0.59
N LEU A 29 -5.71 12.11 0.73
CA LEU A 29 -4.86 11.08 1.33
C LEU A 29 -5.48 9.69 1.20
N GLN A 30 -6.79 9.55 1.44
CA GLN A 30 -7.49 8.28 1.32
C GLN A 30 -7.42 7.74 -0.11
N THR A 31 -7.75 8.55 -1.11
CA THR A 31 -7.65 8.17 -2.53
C THR A 31 -6.21 7.81 -2.90
N THR A 32 -5.25 8.62 -2.47
CA THR A 32 -3.83 8.33 -2.71
C THR A 32 -3.43 6.97 -2.15
N ILE A 33 -3.78 6.68 -0.90
CA ILE A 33 -3.50 5.39 -0.24
C ILE A 33 -4.14 4.21 -0.98
N GLU A 34 -5.37 4.38 -1.46
CA GLU A 34 -6.07 3.37 -2.25
C GLU A 34 -5.39 3.12 -3.60
N ASP A 35 -4.90 4.16 -4.27
CA ASP A 35 -4.16 4.02 -5.52
C ASP A 35 -2.83 3.29 -5.32
N TYR A 36 -2.11 3.56 -4.22
CA TYR A 36 -0.95 2.74 -3.83
C TYR A 36 -1.32 1.26 -3.66
N ASN A 37 -2.46 0.96 -3.03
CA ASN A 37 -2.92 -0.43 -2.89
C ASN A 37 -3.19 -1.07 -4.26
N LYS A 38 -3.84 -0.36 -5.18
CA LYS A 38 -4.08 -0.85 -6.55
C LYS A 38 -2.76 -1.17 -7.26
N GLN A 39 -1.78 -0.27 -7.18
CA GLN A 39 -0.45 -0.50 -7.78
C GLN A 39 0.28 -1.70 -7.16
N ILE A 40 0.22 -1.86 -5.84
CA ILE A 40 0.79 -3.03 -5.15
C ILE A 40 0.15 -4.34 -5.65
N TRP A 41 -1.17 -4.38 -5.86
CA TRP A 41 -1.84 -5.55 -6.43
C TRP A 41 -1.38 -5.86 -7.86
N VAL A 42 -1.19 -4.83 -8.69
CA VAL A 42 -0.64 -4.98 -10.05
C VAL A 42 0.78 -5.54 -10.00
N ILE A 43 1.65 -5.02 -9.13
CA ILE A 43 3.02 -5.51 -8.94
C ILE A 43 3.02 -6.99 -8.56
N LYS A 44 2.17 -7.40 -7.62
CA LYS A 44 2.04 -8.82 -7.24
C LYS A 44 1.57 -9.69 -8.40
N ALA A 45 0.56 -9.26 -9.15
CA ALA A 45 0.04 -10.01 -10.29
C ALA A 45 1.10 -10.21 -11.38
N LEU A 46 1.87 -9.16 -11.69
CA LEU A 46 2.96 -9.23 -12.66
C LEU A 46 4.12 -10.09 -12.16
N GLY A 47 4.46 -10.02 -10.88
CA GLY A 47 5.48 -10.87 -10.26
C GLY A 47 5.15 -12.36 -10.39
N ILE A 48 3.94 -12.75 -9.95
CA ILE A 48 3.45 -14.13 -10.06
C ILE A 48 3.42 -14.60 -11.53
N THR A 49 2.98 -13.73 -12.45
CA THR A 49 2.98 -14.04 -13.88
C THR A 49 4.40 -14.30 -14.40
N GLY A 50 5.35 -13.44 -14.04
CA GLY A 50 6.76 -13.58 -14.42
C GLY A 50 7.37 -14.89 -13.92
N THR A 51 7.12 -15.24 -12.66
CA THR A 51 7.56 -16.52 -12.10
C THR A 51 6.87 -17.71 -12.77
N GLY A 52 5.58 -17.60 -13.10
CA GLY A 52 4.86 -18.61 -13.87
C GLY A 52 5.48 -18.88 -15.24
N LEU A 53 5.97 -17.83 -15.92
CA LEU A 53 6.70 -17.97 -17.19
C LEU A 53 8.04 -18.70 -17.01
N VAL A 54 8.78 -18.39 -15.94
CA VAL A 54 10.02 -19.11 -15.59
C VAL A 54 9.74 -20.57 -15.34
N ILE A 55 8.71 -20.91 -14.56
CA ILE A 55 8.33 -22.30 -14.28
C ILE A 55 8.01 -23.03 -15.59
N ASN A 56 7.22 -22.41 -16.47
CA ASN A 56 6.92 -22.98 -17.79
C ASN A 56 8.20 -23.23 -18.61
N LEU A 57 9.14 -22.29 -18.60
CA LEU A 57 10.41 -22.44 -19.31
C LEU A 57 11.27 -23.57 -18.74
N ILE A 58 11.37 -23.68 -17.42
CA ILE A 58 12.07 -24.80 -16.74
C ILE A 58 11.49 -26.14 -17.21
N LEU A 59 10.16 -26.26 -17.24
CA LEU A 59 9.50 -27.51 -17.63
C LEU A 59 9.68 -27.85 -19.13
N LYS A 60 9.81 -26.83 -19.99
CA LYS A 60 10.04 -27.02 -21.43
C LYS A 60 11.48 -27.39 -21.76
N GLU A 61 12.43 -26.62 -21.24
CA GLU A 61 13.86 -26.79 -21.55
C GLU A 61 14.51 -27.88 -20.69
N LYS A 62 13.84 -28.31 -19.61
CA LYS A 62 14.35 -29.28 -18.62
C LYS A 62 15.69 -28.88 -18.02
N GLU A 63 15.95 -27.57 -17.95
CA GLU A 63 17.18 -27.01 -17.44
C GLU A 63 16.96 -26.32 -16.10
N ASN A 64 17.47 -26.94 -15.04
CA ASN A 64 17.35 -26.44 -13.67
C ASN A 64 18.04 -25.09 -13.44
N ALA A 65 19.08 -24.77 -14.23
CA ALA A 65 19.81 -23.52 -14.11
C ALA A 65 18.91 -22.30 -14.37
N ILE A 66 17.85 -22.47 -15.18
CA ILE A 66 16.83 -21.44 -15.45
C ILE A 66 16.12 -21.04 -14.14
N ALA A 67 15.94 -21.95 -13.19
CA ALA A 67 15.33 -21.66 -11.90
C ALA A 67 16.19 -20.72 -11.03
N LEU A 68 17.52 -20.88 -11.07
CA LEU A 68 18.45 -20.00 -10.35
C LEU A 68 18.41 -18.58 -10.92
N ILE A 69 18.46 -18.45 -12.25
CA ILE A 69 18.34 -17.15 -12.93
C ILE A 69 16.96 -16.54 -12.67
N GLY A 70 15.93 -17.39 -12.67
CA GLY A 70 14.54 -17.04 -12.39
C GLY A 70 14.30 -16.40 -11.03
N CYS A 71 15.14 -16.69 -10.02
CA CYS A 71 15.06 -16.05 -8.70
C CYS A 71 15.26 -14.53 -8.75
N ALA A 72 15.88 -13.99 -9.82
CA ALA A 72 16.00 -12.56 -10.01
C ALA A 72 14.63 -11.86 -10.14
N ILE A 73 13.63 -12.52 -10.74
CA ILE A 73 12.29 -11.94 -10.93
C ILE A 73 11.64 -11.58 -9.59
N PRO A 74 11.36 -12.52 -8.68
CA PRO A 74 10.76 -12.19 -7.39
C PRO A 74 11.63 -11.23 -6.56
N LEU A 75 12.97 -11.24 -6.71
CA LEU A 75 13.83 -10.25 -6.05
C LEU A 75 13.56 -8.81 -6.53
N PHE A 76 13.46 -8.58 -7.84
CA PHE A 76 13.14 -7.25 -8.37
C PHE A 76 11.74 -6.79 -7.96
N PHE A 77 10.76 -7.69 -8.02
CA PHE A 77 9.40 -7.40 -7.59
C PHE A 77 9.33 -7.13 -6.08
N TRP A 78 10.12 -7.82 -5.27
CA TRP A 78 10.23 -7.54 -3.84
C TRP A 78 10.74 -6.12 -3.57
N ILE A 79 11.83 -5.71 -4.23
CA ILE A 79 12.37 -4.35 -4.08
C ILE A 79 11.33 -3.31 -4.50
N LEU A 80 10.66 -3.53 -5.63
CA LEU A 80 9.64 -2.64 -6.16
C LEU A 80 8.47 -2.51 -5.19
N GLU A 81 7.82 -3.61 -4.80
CA GLU A 81 6.71 -3.59 -3.83
C GLU A 81 7.12 -2.91 -2.51
N SER A 82 8.35 -3.16 -2.05
CA SER A 82 8.90 -2.53 -0.84
C SER A 82 8.97 -1.01 -0.95
N GLN A 83 9.36 -0.47 -2.10
CA GLN A 83 9.39 0.99 -2.35
C GLN A 83 7.98 1.56 -2.33
N TRP A 84 7.05 0.96 -3.05
CA TRP A 84 5.65 1.38 -3.06
C TRP A 84 5.01 1.32 -1.67
N LYS A 85 5.28 0.26 -0.90
CA LYS A 85 4.76 0.11 0.46
C LYS A 85 5.36 1.14 1.43
N HIS A 86 6.64 1.44 1.28
CA HIS A 86 7.30 2.48 2.06
C HIS A 86 6.69 3.85 1.79
N PHE A 87 6.50 4.22 0.52
CA PHE A 87 5.86 5.49 0.16
C PHE A 87 4.41 5.56 0.64
N GLN A 88 3.62 4.49 0.47
CA GLN A 88 2.25 4.41 0.98
C GLN A 88 2.17 4.70 2.49
N ARG A 89 3.08 4.11 3.28
CA ARG A 89 3.12 4.31 4.74
C ARG A 89 3.43 5.75 5.13
N GLY A 90 4.05 6.54 4.26
CA GLY A 90 4.32 7.95 4.49
C GLY A 90 3.06 8.79 4.74
N PHE A 91 1.91 8.37 4.22
CA PHE A 91 0.63 9.09 4.30
C PHE A 91 -0.19 8.77 5.56
N TYR A 92 -0.01 7.57 6.15
CA TYR A 92 -0.79 7.14 7.32
C TYR A 92 -0.68 8.04 8.56
N PRO A 93 0.49 8.62 8.92
CA PRO A 93 0.58 9.51 10.07
C PRO A 93 -0.31 10.74 9.92
N ARG A 94 -0.38 11.32 8.71
CA ARG A 94 -1.17 12.52 8.46
C ARG A 94 -2.66 12.20 8.42
N ALA A 95 -3.05 11.10 7.76
CA ALA A 95 -4.43 10.63 7.76
C ALA A 95 -4.95 10.42 9.20
N HIS A 96 -4.15 9.78 10.06
CA HIS A 96 -4.50 9.60 11.46
C HIS A 96 -4.63 10.93 12.24
N GLN A 97 -3.72 11.88 12.01
CA GLN A 97 -3.80 13.20 12.66
C GLN A 97 -5.09 13.93 12.30
N ILE A 98 -5.49 13.90 11.03
CA ILE A 98 -6.73 14.54 10.58
C ILE A 98 -7.94 13.88 11.22
N GLU A 99 -8.03 12.54 11.21
CA GLU A 99 -9.14 11.83 11.87
C GLU A 99 -9.21 12.13 13.37
N LYS A 100 -8.06 12.18 14.06
CA LYS A 100 -8.00 12.57 15.47
C LYS A 100 -8.57 13.97 15.69
N LEU A 101 -8.24 14.91 14.81
CA LEU A 101 -8.69 16.30 14.89
C LEU A 101 -10.21 16.40 14.61
N LEU A 102 -10.70 15.72 13.58
CA LEU A 102 -12.13 15.62 13.26
C LEU A 102 -12.95 14.99 14.38
N THR A 103 -12.45 13.92 15.02
CA THR A 103 -13.17 13.24 16.09
C THR A 103 -13.10 13.97 17.43
N LEU A 104 -11.95 14.54 17.80
CA LEU A 104 -11.76 15.14 19.13
C LEU A 104 -12.11 16.64 19.18
N GLU A 105 -11.75 17.42 18.16
CA GLU A 105 -11.99 18.87 18.16
C GLU A 105 -13.35 19.22 17.56
N PHE A 106 -13.74 18.53 16.49
CA PHE A 106 -15.00 18.80 15.79
C PHE A 106 -16.15 17.86 16.20
N ASN A 107 -15.93 16.94 17.15
CA ASN A 107 -16.92 15.98 17.64
C ASN A 107 -17.61 15.16 16.52
N LEU A 108 -16.92 14.94 15.41
CA LEU A 108 -17.44 14.16 14.29
C LEU A 108 -17.24 12.67 14.56
N ARG A 109 -18.31 11.88 14.42
CA ARG A 109 -18.24 10.41 14.50
C ARG A 109 -17.57 9.77 13.26
N SER A 110 -17.50 10.50 12.16
CA SER A 110 -17.00 10.06 10.86
C SER A 110 -16.39 11.26 10.13
N PRO A 111 -15.32 11.09 9.33
CA PRO A 111 -14.62 9.83 9.02
C PRO A 111 -13.58 9.43 10.08
N ALA A 112 -13.48 8.12 10.33
CA ALA A 112 -12.55 7.51 11.30
C ALA A 112 -12.03 6.15 10.81
N ILE A 113 -11.77 6.01 9.51
CA ILE A 113 -11.44 4.72 8.88
C ILE A 113 -10.11 4.18 9.43
N PHE A 114 -9.06 5.02 9.43
CA PHE A 114 -7.75 4.65 9.95
C PHE A 114 -7.80 4.37 11.45
N PHE A 115 -8.46 5.25 12.19
CA PHE A 115 -8.60 5.21 13.64
C PHE A 115 -9.35 3.95 14.09
N GLU A 116 -10.48 3.63 13.47
CA GLU A 116 -11.28 2.46 13.79
C GLU A 116 -10.62 1.15 13.37
N TRP A 117 -9.99 1.11 12.20
CA TRP A 117 -9.17 -0.03 11.79
C TRP A 117 -8.07 -0.28 12.82
N HIS A 118 -7.39 0.78 13.23
CA HIS A 118 -6.32 0.69 14.20
C HIS A 118 -6.79 0.17 15.55
N ARG A 119 -7.90 0.72 16.05
CA ARG A 119 -8.54 0.35 17.32
C ARG A 119 -8.97 -1.11 17.31
N THR A 120 -9.64 -1.54 16.23
CA THR A 120 -10.14 -2.91 16.08
C THR A 120 -8.99 -3.93 16.05
N PHE A 121 -7.92 -3.64 15.33
CA PHE A 121 -6.79 -4.56 15.17
C PHE A 121 -5.67 -4.37 16.22
N LYS A 122 -5.88 -3.53 17.26
CA LYS A 122 -4.89 -3.22 18.31
C LYS A 122 -3.48 -2.97 17.76
N ARG A 123 -3.39 -2.32 16.60
CA ARG A 123 -2.10 -2.03 15.96
C ARG A 123 -1.34 -1.01 16.82
N ARG A 124 -0.03 -0.83 16.60
CA ARG A 124 0.72 0.27 17.26
C ARG A 124 0.68 1.50 16.39
N LEU A 125 0.17 2.58 16.96
CA LEU A 125 -0.15 3.81 16.24
C LEU A 125 1.10 4.60 15.90
N THR A 126 2.16 4.44 16.70
CA THR A 126 3.47 5.00 16.42
C THR A 126 3.94 4.53 15.04
N PRO A 127 3.94 5.43 14.04
CA PRO A 127 4.71 5.20 12.84
C PRO A 127 6.14 5.38 13.31
N LYS A 128 6.76 4.32 13.84
CA LYS A 128 8.21 4.30 13.88
C LYS A 128 8.57 4.31 12.40
N ARG A 129 8.92 5.49 11.87
CA ARG A 129 9.63 5.59 10.60
C ARG A 129 10.95 4.88 10.83
N GLN A 130 10.93 3.56 10.72
CA GLN A 130 12.12 2.74 10.90
C GLN A 130 12.96 2.75 9.62
N GLY A 131 12.55 3.57 8.64
CA GLY A 131 13.22 3.73 7.36
C GLY A 131 12.78 2.66 6.37
N TYR A 132 13.30 2.77 5.16
CA TYR A 132 12.95 1.88 4.05
C TYR A 132 13.15 0.39 4.37
N LEU A 133 14.22 0.05 5.11
CA LEU A 133 14.55 -1.34 5.42
C LEU A 133 13.45 -2.05 6.21
N TRP A 134 12.94 -1.43 7.27
CA TRP A 134 11.94 -2.05 8.13
C TRP A 134 10.51 -1.82 7.65
N ASP A 135 10.24 -0.64 7.07
CA ASP A 135 8.88 -0.28 6.65
C ASP A 135 8.52 -0.79 5.24
N GLY A 136 9.52 -0.93 4.38
CA GLY A 136 9.39 -1.48 3.03
C GLY A 136 9.90 -2.92 2.98
N LEU A 137 11.22 -3.09 3.01
CA LEU A 137 11.90 -4.33 2.63
C LEU A 137 11.53 -5.52 3.53
N LEU A 138 11.61 -5.34 4.84
CA LEU A 138 11.34 -6.37 5.85
C LEU A 138 9.91 -6.33 6.38
N ASN A 139 9.00 -5.63 5.70
CA ASN A 139 7.60 -5.63 6.07
C ASN A 139 7.01 -7.04 5.88
N PRO A 140 6.44 -7.68 6.93
CA PRO A 140 5.88 -9.03 6.84
C PRO A 140 4.84 -9.22 5.73
N THR A 141 4.04 -8.19 5.42
CA THR A 141 3.05 -8.29 4.35
C THR A 141 3.65 -8.29 2.94
N VAL A 142 4.93 -7.94 2.83
CA VAL A 142 5.68 -7.86 1.56
C VAL A 142 6.63 -9.04 1.46
N PHE A 143 7.57 -9.19 2.39
CA PHE A 143 8.69 -10.13 2.20
C PHE A 143 8.25 -11.60 2.20
N ILE A 144 7.21 -11.97 2.94
CA ILE A 144 6.80 -13.37 3.11
C ILE A 144 6.46 -14.00 1.75
N SER A 145 5.72 -13.29 0.88
CA SER A 145 5.37 -13.84 -0.44
C SER A 145 6.61 -14.08 -1.30
N TYR A 146 7.57 -13.17 -1.28
CA TYR A 146 8.77 -13.27 -2.09
C TYR A 146 9.76 -14.31 -1.57
N VAL A 147 9.91 -14.46 -0.25
CA VAL A 147 10.74 -15.52 0.34
C VAL A 147 10.20 -16.90 -0.01
N LEU A 148 8.87 -17.07 0.02
CA LEU A 148 8.24 -18.33 -0.38
C LEU A 148 8.44 -18.62 -1.87
N GLU A 149 8.29 -17.60 -2.72
CA GLU A 149 8.47 -17.71 -4.17
C GLU A 149 9.91 -18.04 -4.56
N ILE A 150 10.89 -17.36 -3.96
CA ILE A 150 12.32 -17.64 -4.15
C ILE A 150 12.66 -19.04 -3.61
N GLY A 151 12.18 -19.38 -2.42
CA GLY A 151 12.39 -20.71 -1.83
C GLY A 151 11.86 -21.83 -2.73
N PHE A 152 10.71 -21.62 -3.37
CA PHE A 152 10.14 -22.54 -4.34
C PHE A 152 11.01 -22.70 -5.59
N LEU A 153 11.49 -21.60 -6.18
CA LEU A 153 12.40 -21.65 -7.34
C LEU A 153 13.75 -22.29 -7.02
N LEU A 154 14.31 -22.00 -5.84
CA LEU A 154 15.54 -22.65 -5.38
C LEU A 154 15.34 -24.15 -5.21
N LEU A 155 14.20 -24.59 -4.68
CA LEU A 155 13.87 -26.00 -4.57
C LEU A 155 13.76 -26.66 -5.95
N LEU A 156 13.13 -26.01 -6.93
CA LEU A 156 13.10 -26.49 -8.32
C LEU A 156 14.49 -26.59 -8.96
N SER A 157 15.44 -25.72 -8.59
CA SER A 157 16.79 -25.77 -9.15
C SER A 157 17.59 -27.03 -8.73
N VAL A 158 17.24 -27.65 -7.60
CA VAL A 158 17.97 -28.81 -7.06
C VAL A 158 17.29 -30.13 -7.44
N ILE A 159 15.98 -30.12 -7.72
CA ILE A 159 15.24 -31.33 -8.07
C ILE A 159 15.55 -31.75 -9.51
N PRO A 160 15.98 -32.99 -9.77
CA PRO A 160 16.18 -33.47 -11.13
C PRO A 160 14.85 -33.48 -11.87
N LEU A 161 14.80 -32.82 -13.03
CA LEU A 161 13.61 -32.81 -13.87
C LEU A 161 13.48 -34.18 -14.56
N PRO A 162 12.28 -34.79 -14.57
CA PRO A 162 12.06 -36.06 -15.25
C PRO A 162 12.31 -35.92 -16.75
N ASN A 163 13.04 -36.89 -17.31
CA ASN A 163 13.29 -37.01 -18.75
C ASN A 163 12.01 -37.19 -19.55
#